data_AF-A0A9P4P668-F1
#
_entry.id   AF-A0A9P4P668-F1
#
_cell.length_a   1.000
_cell.length_b   1.000
_cell.length_c   1.000
_cell.angle_alpha   90.00
_cell.angle_beta   90.00
_cell.angle_gamma   90.00
#
_symmetry.space_group_name_H-M   'P 1'
#
loop_
_entity.id
_entity.type
_entity.pdbx_description
1 polymer ?
#
loop_
_entity_poly.entity_id
_entity_poly.type
_entity_poly.pdbx_seq_one_letter_code
_entity_poly.pdbx_strand_id
1 'polypeptide(L)'
;MAESQTEFPAFDDLPKVDGEPQGSIWGFFNKYGKEDECGTLNLLTLSVVQAASREIQSGKHIQMDWPLHNVQFPGFGRKEFSQKKIDLNALLGFKAMDDELYINTRSGSEWDSLKHFAHQKTGKYYNGLTHEEAVNTDTNGIYNWCERGGIMGSVLVDWLGWYEAHKGEAPSPVTRHEILVEELAYQQSSRHRTSSTIGHICSF
;
A
#
# COMPACT_ATOMS: atom_id res chain seq x y z
N MET A 1 -10.77 -13.51 22.90
CA MET A 1 -10.28 -12.40 23.74
C MET A 1 -10.55 -11.13 22.97
N ALA A 2 -11.14 -10.10 23.59
CA ALA A 2 -11.36 -8.84 22.90
C ALA A 2 -9.99 -8.23 22.56
N GLU A 3 -9.70 -8.03 21.28
CA GLU A 3 -8.49 -7.32 20.85
C GLU A 3 -8.64 -5.86 21.32
N SER A 4 -7.69 -5.37 22.13
CA SER A 4 -7.65 -3.99 22.56
C SER A 4 -7.50 -3.07 21.34
N GLN A 5 -8.29 -2.01 21.26
CA GLN A 5 -8.07 -0.98 20.26
C GLN A 5 -6.67 -0.37 20.47
N THR A 6 -5.91 -0.29 19.39
CA THR A 6 -4.58 0.33 19.40
C THR A 6 -4.76 1.84 19.55
N GLU A 7 -4.38 2.39 20.71
CA GLU A 7 -4.31 3.84 20.91
C GLU A 7 -2.94 4.35 20.45
N PHE A 8 -2.96 5.38 19.62
CA PHE A 8 -1.75 6.07 19.17
C PHE A 8 -1.57 7.37 19.96
N PRO A 9 -0.34 7.70 20.41
CA PRO A 9 -0.05 9.03 20.92
C PRO A 9 -0.30 10.08 19.84
N ALA A 10 -0.47 11.34 20.24
CA ALA A 10 -0.40 12.44 19.29
C ALA A 10 0.98 12.44 18.61
N PHE A 11 1.05 12.92 17.37
CA PHE A 11 2.29 12.90 16.57
C PHE A 11 3.47 13.56 17.30
N ASP A 12 3.21 14.70 17.95
CA ASP A 12 4.23 15.45 18.70
C ASP A 12 4.67 14.74 19.99
N ASP A 13 3.83 13.84 20.52
CA ASP A 13 4.05 13.07 21.74
C ASP A 13 4.63 11.67 21.46
N LEU A 14 4.95 11.35 20.20
CA LEU A 14 5.53 10.06 19.84
C LEU A 14 6.90 9.89 20.52
N PRO A 15 7.16 8.71 21.15
CA PRO A 15 8.44 8.43 21.76
C PRO A 15 9.53 8.44 20.69
N LYS A 16 10.69 9.01 21.04
CA LYS A 16 11.83 9.06 20.14
C LYS A 16 12.38 7.66 19.89
N VAL A 17 12.58 7.32 18.62
CA VAL A 17 13.34 6.14 18.21
C VAL A 17 14.80 6.55 18.01
N ASP A 18 15.71 5.89 18.71
CA ASP A 18 17.13 6.24 18.68
C ASP A 18 17.71 6.15 17.27
N GLY A 19 18.39 7.21 16.85
CA GLY A 19 19.01 7.31 15.51
C GLY A 19 18.05 7.67 14.38
N GLU A 20 16.75 7.78 14.62
CA GLU A 20 15.75 8.08 13.60
C GLU A 20 15.13 9.49 13.77
N PRO A 21 14.55 10.08 12.72
CA PRO A 21 13.83 11.36 12.81
C PRO A 21 12.61 11.29 13.74
N GLN A 22 12.21 12.45 14.29
CA GLN A 22 10.96 12.57 15.05
C GLN A 22 9.77 12.15 14.18
N GLY A 23 8.83 11.40 14.79
CA GLY A 23 7.67 10.84 14.11
C GLY A 23 7.83 9.39 13.64
N SER A 24 9.03 8.80 13.82
CA SER A 24 9.20 7.35 13.66
C SER A 24 8.57 6.60 14.84
N ILE A 25 7.84 5.52 14.54
CA ILE A 25 7.24 4.62 15.54
C ILE A 25 7.74 3.18 15.36
N TRP A 26 8.96 3.01 14.85
CA TRP A 26 9.56 1.69 14.73
C TRP A 26 9.64 1.01 16.09
N GLY A 27 9.43 -0.31 16.10
CA GLY A 27 9.27 -1.08 17.32
C GLY A 27 7.86 -1.11 17.90
N PHE A 28 6.94 -0.22 17.48
CA PHE A 28 5.59 -0.15 18.03
C PHE A 28 4.79 -1.45 17.86
N PHE A 29 4.95 -2.12 16.71
CA PHE A 29 4.28 -3.39 16.43
C PHE A 29 5.10 -4.63 16.81
N ASN A 30 6.31 -4.47 17.37
CA ASN A 30 7.12 -5.60 17.81
C ASN A 30 6.38 -6.38 18.90
N LYS A 31 6.44 -7.71 18.84
CA LYS A 31 5.77 -8.60 19.80
C LYS A 31 6.72 -9.67 20.28
N TYR A 32 6.71 -9.92 21.58
CA TYR A 32 7.48 -11.00 22.22
C TYR A 32 8.98 -10.99 21.88
N GLY A 33 9.57 -9.80 21.75
CA GLY A 33 10.98 -9.63 21.39
C GLY A 33 11.30 -9.94 19.92
N LYS A 34 10.30 -10.17 19.07
CA LYS A 34 10.46 -10.28 17.62
C LYS A 34 10.13 -8.94 16.95
N GLU A 35 11.02 -8.54 16.06
CA GLU A 35 10.81 -7.41 15.17
C GLU A 35 9.66 -7.68 14.20
N ASP A 36 8.75 -6.72 14.10
CA ASP A 36 7.66 -6.75 13.14
C ASP A 36 8.17 -6.41 11.72
N GLU A 37 7.50 -6.98 10.72
CA GLU A 37 7.78 -6.79 9.29
C GLU A 37 6.52 -6.40 8.49
N CYS A 38 5.37 -6.22 9.16
CA CYS A 38 4.08 -5.92 8.54
C CYS A 38 3.60 -4.47 8.77
N GLY A 39 4.19 -3.75 9.72
CA GLY A 39 3.88 -2.36 10.00
C GLY A 39 2.41 -2.12 10.32
N THR A 40 1.83 -1.09 9.70
CA THR A 40 0.44 -0.68 9.90
C THR A 40 -0.59 -1.72 9.45
N LEU A 41 -0.21 -2.75 8.68
CA LEU A 41 -1.12 -3.88 8.40
C LEU A 41 -1.50 -4.65 9.67
N ASN A 42 -0.75 -4.49 10.77
CA ASN A 42 -1.15 -5.01 12.07
C ASN A 42 -2.43 -4.35 12.64
N LEU A 43 -2.88 -3.22 12.08
CA LEU A 43 -4.18 -2.59 12.40
C LEU A 43 -5.36 -3.30 11.75
N LEU A 44 -5.12 -4.13 10.72
CA LEU A 44 -6.13 -4.97 10.10
C LEU A 44 -6.38 -6.22 10.96
N THR A 45 -6.90 -6.00 12.16
CA THR A 45 -7.22 -7.08 13.11
C THR A 45 -8.35 -7.96 12.59
N LEU A 46 -8.51 -9.15 13.16
CA LEU A 46 -9.57 -10.08 12.73
C LEU A 46 -10.96 -9.43 12.85
N SER A 47 -11.18 -8.66 13.92
CA SER A 47 -12.42 -7.94 14.16
C SER A 47 -12.67 -6.80 13.14
N VAL A 48 -11.62 -6.07 12.75
CA VAL A 48 -11.71 -5.03 11.70
C VAL A 48 -12.03 -5.63 10.34
N VAL A 49 -11.33 -6.70 9.96
CA VAL A 49 -11.58 -7.40 8.68
C VAL A 49 -12.98 -8.00 8.65
N GLN A 50 -13.43 -8.62 9.75
CA GLN A 50 -14.79 -9.13 9.86
C GLN A 50 -15.82 -8.00 9.77
N ALA A 51 -15.56 -6.84 10.37
CA ALA A 51 -16.42 -5.69 10.30
C ALA A 51 -16.59 -5.17 8.86
N ALA A 52 -15.51 -5.13 8.09
CA ALA A 52 -15.53 -4.68 6.70
C ALA A 52 -16.45 -5.55 5.80
N SER A 53 -16.64 -6.83 6.13
CA SER A 53 -17.55 -7.70 5.37
C SER A 53 -19.00 -7.19 5.35
N ARG A 54 -19.41 -6.40 6.34
CA ARG A 54 -20.76 -5.82 6.44
C ARG A 54 -21.03 -4.71 5.42
N GLU A 55 -19.98 -4.15 4.81
CA GLU A 55 -20.10 -3.13 3.76
C GLU A 55 -20.50 -3.73 2.40
N ILE A 56 -20.39 -5.06 2.24
CA ILE A 56 -20.80 -5.77 1.02
C ILE A 56 -22.33 -5.90 1.01
N GLN A 57 -23.01 -4.85 0.56
CA GLN A 57 -24.49 -4.81 0.54
C GLN A 57 -25.08 -5.05 -0.86
N SER A 58 -24.40 -4.59 -1.91
CA SER A 58 -24.94 -4.60 -3.28
C SER A 58 -24.34 -5.68 -4.19
N GLY A 59 -23.24 -6.31 -3.78
CA GLY A 59 -22.48 -7.25 -4.62
C GLY A 59 -21.78 -6.63 -5.84
N LYS A 60 -21.83 -5.30 -5.99
CA LYS A 60 -21.09 -4.60 -7.05
C LYS A 60 -19.59 -4.66 -6.77
N HIS A 61 -18.81 -4.86 -7.82
CA HIS A 61 -17.34 -4.84 -7.78
C HIS A 61 -16.82 -3.87 -8.85
N ILE A 62 -15.70 -3.22 -8.55
CA ILE A 62 -15.00 -2.29 -9.45
C ILE A 62 -13.55 -2.74 -9.50
N GLN A 63 -13.01 -2.92 -10.70
CA GLN A 63 -11.61 -3.31 -10.89
C GLN A 63 -10.71 -2.10 -10.71
N MET A 64 -9.74 -2.20 -9.80
CA MET A 64 -8.76 -1.13 -9.51
C MET A 64 -7.41 -1.36 -10.19
N ASP A 65 -7.20 -2.56 -10.74
CA ASP A 65 -5.98 -2.88 -11.47
C ASP A 65 -5.98 -2.24 -12.86
N TRP A 66 -4.88 -1.57 -13.18
CA TRP A 66 -4.60 -1.11 -14.52
C TRP A 66 -4.06 -2.29 -15.35
N PRO A 67 -4.47 -2.45 -16.62
CA PRO A 67 -3.92 -3.50 -17.48
C PRO A 67 -2.39 -3.48 -17.53
N LEU A 68 -1.75 -4.64 -17.38
CA LEU A 68 -0.29 -4.77 -17.27
C LEU A 68 0.49 -4.16 -18.45
N HIS A 69 -0.14 -4.03 -19.62
CA HIS A 69 0.46 -3.48 -20.83
C HIS A 69 0.26 -1.96 -20.99
N ASN A 70 -0.48 -1.30 -20.08
CA ASN A 70 -0.78 0.13 -20.24
C ASN A 70 0.39 1.04 -19.84
N VAL A 71 1.30 0.57 -18.99
CA VAL A 71 2.55 1.29 -18.70
C VAL A 71 3.53 1.03 -19.85
N GLN A 72 3.34 1.75 -20.95
CA GLN A 72 4.17 1.60 -22.16
C GLN A 72 5.59 2.16 -21.98
N PHE A 73 5.75 3.15 -21.10
CA PHE A 73 7.03 3.81 -20.83
C PHE A 73 7.29 3.81 -19.32
N PRO A 74 7.70 2.68 -18.74
CA PRO A 74 7.93 2.61 -17.30
C PRO A 74 9.09 3.53 -16.88
N GLY A 75 8.87 4.28 -15.81
CA GLY A 75 9.83 5.26 -15.31
C GLY A 75 11.11 4.64 -14.74
N PHE A 76 12.07 5.50 -14.40
CA PHE A 76 13.28 5.13 -13.63
C PHE A 76 14.15 4.01 -14.26
N GLY A 77 14.14 3.90 -15.59
CA GLY A 77 14.92 2.88 -16.31
C GLY A 77 14.43 1.45 -16.10
N ARG A 78 13.19 1.27 -15.61
CA ARG A 78 12.56 -0.04 -15.45
C ARG A 78 12.32 -0.66 -16.83
N LYS A 79 12.38 -1.98 -16.91
CA LYS A 79 12.03 -2.71 -18.15
C LYS A 79 10.52 -2.77 -18.34
N GLU A 80 10.10 -2.74 -19.60
CA GLU A 80 8.71 -2.90 -20.03
C GLU A 80 8.16 -4.30 -19.70
N PHE A 81 6.84 -4.37 -19.57
CA PHE A 81 6.09 -5.63 -19.48
C PHE A 81 6.32 -6.47 -20.74
N SER A 82 6.48 -7.78 -20.58
CA SER A 82 6.44 -8.70 -21.71
C SER A 82 5.67 -9.97 -21.37
N GLN A 83 4.92 -10.47 -22.37
CA GLN A 83 4.17 -11.71 -22.31
C GLN A 83 4.52 -12.56 -23.52
N LYS A 84 4.86 -13.82 -23.27
CA LYS A 84 5.08 -14.82 -24.31
C LYS A 84 4.10 -15.96 -24.11
N LYS A 85 3.21 -16.13 -25.09
CA LYS A 85 2.26 -17.23 -25.16
C LYS A 85 2.96 -18.50 -25.61
N ILE A 86 2.74 -19.59 -24.89
CA ILE A 86 3.35 -20.90 -25.12
C ILE A 86 2.25 -21.87 -25.57
N ASP A 87 2.41 -22.44 -26.77
CA ASP A 87 1.53 -23.50 -27.26
C ASP A 87 2.02 -24.87 -26.77
N LEU A 88 1.29 -25.46 -25.82
CA LEU A 88 1.64 -26.78 -25.28
C LEU A 88 1.30 -27.92 -26.23
N ASN A 89 0.48 -27.70 -27.27
CA ASN A 89 0.23 -28.71 -28.28
C ASN A 89 1.50 -28.96 -29.12
N ALA A 90 2.21 -27.90 -29.48
CA ALA A 90 3.48 -28.00 -30.20
C ALA A 90 4.60 -28.65 -29.36
N LEU A 91 4.55 -28.49 -28.03
CA LEU A 91 5.59 -28.99 -27.13
C LEU A 91 5.30 -30.40 -26.59
N LEU A 92 4.05 -30.69 -26.28
CA LEU A 92 3.64 -31.85 -25.48
C LEU A 92 2.43 -32.61 -26.08
N GLY A 93 1.86 -32.14 -27.19
CA GLY A 93 0.78 -32.83 -27.91
C GLY A 93 -0.61 -32.74 -27.27
N PHE A 94 -0.83 -31.86 -26.29
CA PHE A 94 -2.15 -31.59 -25.73
C PHE A 94 -2.59 -30.14 -25.99
N LYS A 95 -3.88 -29.95 -26.25
CA LYS A 95 -4.47 -28.64 -26.57
C LYS A 95 -4.56 -27.75 -25.33
N ALA A 96 -3.48 -27.04 -25.01
CA ALA A 96 -3.43 -26.06 -23.93
C ALA A 96 -2.44 -24.94 -24.25
N MET A 97 -2.57 -23.83 -23.54
CA MET A 97 -1.73 -22.63 -23.66
C MET A 97 -1.21 -22.24 -22.28
N ASP A 98 0.07 -21.89 -22.22
CA ASP A 98 0.70 -21.24 -21.06
C ASP A 98 1.16 -19.82 -21.42
N ASP A 99 1.55 -19.04 -20.41
CA ASP A 99 2.14 -17.72 -20.56
C ASP A 99 3.42 -17.60 -19.72
N GLU A 100 4.49 -17.06 -20.31
CA GLU A 100 5.66 -16.57 -19.59
C GLU A 100 5.56 -15.05 -19.50
N LEU A 101 5.63 -14.50 -18.28
CA LEU A 101 5.54 -13.07 -18.03
C LEU A 101 6.86 -12.53 -17.48
N TYR A 102 7.28 -11.38 -18.00
CA TYR A 102 8.20 -10.49 -17.31
C TYR A 102 7.42 -9.27 -16.81
N ILE A 103 7.47 -9.04 -15.50
CA ILE A 103 6.79 -7.93 -14.84
C ILE A 103 7.81 -7.24 -13.94
N ASN A 104 7.98 -5.93 -14.11
CA ASN A 104 8.52 -5.11 -13.03
C ASN A 104 7.36 -4.78 -12.08
N THR A 105 7.50 -5.14 -10.80
CA THR A 105 6.43 -4.96 -9.79
C THR A 105 6.14 -3.51 -9.44
N ARG A 106 6.91 -2.57 -10.02
CA ARG A 106 6.77 -1.11 -9.88
C ARG A 106 6.34 -0.43 -11.20
N SER A 107 5.64 -1.17 -12.06
CA SER A 107 5.23 -0.71 -13.39
C SER A 107 3.76 -1.05 -13.65
N GLY A 108 2.86 -0.53 -12.82
CA GLY A 108 1.41 -0.71 -12.97
C GLY A 108 0.65 -0.29 -11.71
N SER A 109 -0.55 -0.85 -11.52
CA SER A 109 -1.16 -0.83 -10.18
C SER A 109 -0.29 -1.67 -9.24
N GLU A 110 0.16 -1.08 -8.14
CA GLU A 110 1.22 -1.67 -7.31
C GLU A 110 1.03 -1.48 -5.81
N TRP A 111 1.75 -2.31 -5.06
CA TRP A 111 1.90 -2.24 -3.60
C TRP A 111 3.38 -2.21 -3.26
N ASP A 112 3.84 -1.12 -2.65
CA ASP A 112 5.22 -0.96 -2.19
C ASP A 112 5.41 -1.55 -0.79
N SER A 113 6.22 -2.60 -0.69
CA SER A 113 6.52 -3.21 0.61
C SER A 113 7.37 -2.26 1.47
N LEU A 114 7.50 -2.59 2.75
CA LEU A 114 8.31 -1.84 3.70
C LEU A 114 9.83 -1.85 3.38
N LYS A 115 10.24 -2.64 2.37
CA LYS A 115 11.58 -2.71 1.78
C LYS A 115 11.70 -1.90 0.47
N HIS A 116 10.63 -1.32 -0.08
CA HIS A 116 10.69 -0.68 -1.40
C HIS A 116 11.62 0.55 -1.41
N PHE A 117 11.51 1.43 -0.41
CA PHE A 117 12.22 2.70 -0.40
C PHE A 117 12.82 2.99 0.98
N ALA A 118 14.15 3.09 1.05
CA ALA A 118 14.85 3.42 2.28
C ALA A 118 14.73 4.91 2.60
N HIS A 119 14.86 5.24 3.88
CA HIS A 119 15.17 6.59 4.29
C HIS A 119 16.60 6.95 3.83
N GLN A 120 16.71 7.80 2.83
CA GLN A 120 17.97 8.05 2.09
C GLN A 120 19.13 8.53 2.97
N LYS A 121 18.86 9.31 4.02
CA LYS A 121 19.90 9.84 4.91
C LYS A 121 20.49 8.76 5.83
N THR A 122 19.69 7.80 6.28
CA THR A 122 20.16 6.73 7.19
C THR A 122 20.47 5.43 6.46
N GLY A 123 20.00 5.25 5.22
CA GLY A 123 20.14 4.00 4.47
C GLY A 123 19.33 2.84 5.05
N LYS A 124 18.32 3.13 5.90
CA LYS A 124 17.53 2.13 6.59
C LYS A 124 16.10 2.05 6.07
N TYR A 125 15.55 0.85 6.13
CA TYR A 125 14.17 0.50 5.87
C TYR A 125 13.44 0.29 7.21
N TYR A 126 12.15 -0.05 7.13
CA TYR A 126 11.31 -0.27 8.31
C TYR A 126 12.00 -1.12 9.39
N ASN A 127 11.82 -0.71 10.64
CA ASN A 127 12.36 -1.36 11.82
C ASN A 127 13.89 -1.49 11.85
N GLY A 128 14.61 -0.59 11.16
CA GLY A 128 16.06 -0.47 11.29
C GLY A 128 16.86 -1.33 10.31
N LEU A 129 16.20 -2.13 9.46
CA LEU A 129 16.85 -2.96 8.45
C LEU A 129 17.78 -2.09 7.57
N THR A 130 19.08 -2.37 7.59
CA THR A 130 20.05 -1.60 6.79
C THR A 130 19.98 -1.98 5.32
N HIS A 131 20.49 -1.12 4.44
CA HIS A 131 20.53 -1.41 3.01
C HIS A 131 21.41 -2.62 2.68
N GLU A 132 22.54 -2.76 3.36
CA GLU A 132 23.45 -3.88 3.21
C GLU A 132 22.75 -5.22 3.55
N GLU A 133 21.92 -5.25 4.60
CA GLU A 133 21.12 -6.42 4.97
C GLU A 133 19.94 -6.62 4.01
N ALA A 134 19.27 -5.54 3.59
CA ALA A 134 18.10 -5.59 2.73
C ALA A 134 18.40 -6.24 1.37
N VAL A 135 19.62 -6.06 0.84
CA VAL A 135 20.10 -6.68 -0.41
C VAL A 135 20.22 -8.20 -0.31
N ASN A 136 20.45 -8.74 0.89
CA ASN A 136 20.80 -10.15 1.10
C ASN A 136 19.72 -10.95 1.84
N THR A 137 18.60 -10.31 2.18
CA THR A 137 17.52 -10.91 2.95
C THR A 137 16.19 -10.69 2.27
N ASP A 138 15.18 -11.45 2.68
CA ASP A 138 13.80 -11.22 2.28
C ASP A 138 13.06 -10.29 3.26
N THR A 139 13.60 -10.02 4.45
CA THR A 139 13.02 -9.19 5.52
C THR A 139 12.26 -7.95 5.03
N ASN A 140 11.09 -7.63 5.56
CA ASN A 140 10.21 -6.53 5.09
C ASN A 140 9.71 -6.68 3.63
N GLY A 141 9.84 -7.88 3.05
CA GLY A 141 9.32 -8.20 1.72
C GLY A 141 7.79 -8.37 1.70
N ILE A 142 7.21 -8.22 0.50
CA ILE A 142 5.75 -8.29 0.31
C ILE A 142 5.15 -9.67 0.65
N TYR A 143 5.94 -10.75 0.61
CA TYR A 143 5.47 -12.09 0.97
C TYR A 143 4.97 -12.15 2.42
N ASN A 144 5.56 -11.38 3.36
CA ASN A 144 5.07 -11.30 4.73
C ASN A 144 3.64 -10.78 4.79
N TRP A 145 3.28 -9.87 3.88
CA TRP A 145 1.91 -9.36 3.77
C TRP A 145 0.98 -10.44 3.22
N CYS A 146 1.43 -11.18 2.20
CA CYS A 146 0.67 -12.28 1.61
C CYS A 146 0.40 -13.40 2.61
N GLU A 147 1.41 -13.89 3.32
CA GLU A 147 1.30 -14.95 4.34
C GLU A 147 0.35 -14.55 5.48
N ARG A 148 0.31 -13.25 5.80
CA ARG A 148 -0.60 -12.70 6.78
C ARG A 148 -2.08 -12.66 6.32
N GLY A 149 -2.34 -12.79 5.02
CA GLY A 149 -3.68 -12.69 4.43
C GLY A 149 -3.91 -11.45 3.56
N GLY A 150 -2.84 -10.74 3.19
CA GLY A 150 -2.88 -9.59 2.30
C GLY A 150 -3.44 -8.33 2.93
N ILE A 151 -3.91 -7.43 2.07
CA ILE A 151 -4.49 -6.13 2.44
C ILE A 151 -6.00 -6.24 2.34
N MET A 152 -6.70 -5.89 3.42
CA MET A 152 -8.14 -6.07 3.55
C MET A 152 -8.80 -4.75 3.97
N GLY A 153 -9.83 -4.36 3.22
CA GLY A 153 -10.55 -3.11 3.45
C GLY A 153 -9.86 -1.89 2.84
N SER A 154 -10.66 -0.92 2.42
CA SER A 154 -10.20 0.34 1.86
C SER A 154 -11.27 1.41 2.01
N VAL A 155 -10.87 2.67 1.91
CA VAL A 155 -11.78 3.82 1.88
C VAL A 155 -11.42 4.66 0.67
N LEU A 156 -12.41 4.95 -0.18
CA LEU A 156 -12.24 5.90 -1.28
C LEU A 156 -12.47 7.33 -0.78
N VAL A 157 -11.47 8.19 -0.96
CA VAL A 157 -11.57 9.62 -0.71
C VAL A 157 -11.65 10.34 -2.06
N ASP A 158 -12.84 10.89 -2.37
CA ASP A 158 -13.10 11.61 -3.62
C ASP A 158 -12.63 13.07 -3.50
N TRP A 159 -11.31 13.26 -3.49
CA TRP A 159 -10.70 14.58 -3.40
C TRP A 159 -10.97 15.43 -4.64
N LEU A 160 -10.97 14.82 -5.83
CA LEU A 160 -11.22 15.55 -7.08
C LEU A 160 -12.63 16.16 -7.08
N GLY A 161 -13.66 15.35 -6.83
CA GLY A 161 -15.05 15.84 -6.77
C GLY A 161 -15.26 16.86 -5.64
N TRP A 162 -14.58 16.68 -4.50
CA TRP A 162 -14.58 17.68 -3.44
C TRP A 162 -13.94 19.01 -3.90
N TYR A 163 -12.76 18.95 -4.53
CA TYR A 163 -12.01 20.12 -4.97
C TYR A 163 -12.83 20.91 -5.99
N GLU A 164 -13.41 20.23 -6.99
CA GLU A 164 -14.24 20.88 -8.01
C GLU A 164 -15.47 21.58 -7.43
N ALA A 165 -16.10 20.98 -6.44
CA ALA A 165 -17.27 21.56 -5.78
C ALA A 165 -16.97 22.77 -4.89
N HIS A 166 -15.75 22.89 -4.33
CA HIS A 166 -15.42 23.91 -3.32
C HIS A 166 -14.41 24.96 -3.81
N LYS A 167 -13.56 24.60 -4.76
CA LYS A 167 -12.43 25.42 -5.24
C LYS A 167 -12.47 25.69 -6.75
N GLY A 168 -13.37 25.04 -7.50
CA GLY A 168 -13.46 25.19 -8.96
C GLY A 168 -12.53 24.23 -9.69
N GLU A 169 -12.01 24.60 -10.86
CA GLU A 169 -11.24 23.69 -11.72
C GLU A 169 -10.05 23.05 -10.99
N ALA A 170 -9.97 21.72 -11.05
CA ALA A 170 -8.90 20.96 -10.41
C ALA A 170 -7.54 21.15 -11.10
N PRO A 171 -6.43 21.03 -10.35
CA PRO A 171 -5.09 21.07 -10.92
C PRO A 171 -4.88 19.97 -11.96
N SER A 172 -4.00 20.24 -12.93
CA SER A 172 -3.65 19.25 -13.96
C SER A 172 -3.01 17.99 -13.33
N PRO A 173 -3.44 16.78 -13.73
CA PRO A 173 -2.95 15.52 -13.16
C PRO A 173 -1.47 15.23 -13.50
N VAL A 174 -0.88 15.98 -14.43
CA VAL A 174 0.53 15.84 -14.83
C VAL A 174 1.43 16.93 -14.24
N THR A 175 0.92 17.69 -13.27
CA THR A 175 1.66 18.74 -12.58
C THR A 175 1.70 18.48 -11.08
N ARG A 176 2.72 19.01 -10.41
CA ARG A 176 2.86 18.89 -8.96
C ARG A 176 1.80 19.73 -8.26
N HIS A 177 0.99 19.10 -7.42
CA HIS A 177 0.04 19.74 -6.53
C HIS A 177 -0.02 19.01 -5.19
N GLU A 178 0.15 19.73 -4.10
CA GLU A 178 0.06 19.18 -2.75
C GLU A 178 -1.39 19.10 -2.27
N ILE A 179 -1.82 17.89 -1.89
CA ILE A 179 -3.08 17.68 -1.18
C ILE A 179 -2.83 17.90 0.31
N LEU A 180 -3.45 18.93 0.88
CA LEU A 180 -3.23 19.28 2.28
C LEU A 180 -4.07 18.38 3.22
N VAL A 181 -3.55 18.11 4.41
CA VAL A 181 -4.24 17.30 5.43
C VAL A 181 -5.62 17.88 5.77
N GLU A 182 -5.74 19.22 5.81
CA GLU A 182 -7.00 19.92 6.06
C GLU A 182 -8.07 19.64 5.00
N GLU A 183 -7.68 19.43 3.74
CA GLU A 183 -8.61 19.11 2.64
C GLU A 183 -9.16 17.69 2.78
N LEU A 184 -8.36 16.77 3.32
CA LEU A 184 -8.77 15.40 3.61
C LEU A 184 -9.62 15.34 4.89
N ALA A 185 -9.25 16.09 5.93
CA ALA A 185 -9.98 16.14 7.20
C ALA A 185 -11.38 16.74 7.04
N TYR A 186 -11.53 17.78 6.20
CA TYR A 186 -12.84 18.37 5.90
C TYR A 186 -13.81 17.33 5.31
N GLN A 187 -13.33 16.48 4.40
CA GLN A 187 -14.14 15.42 3.80
C GLN A 187 -14.59 14.37 4.81
N GLN A 188 -13.74 14.02 5.79
CA GLN A 188 -14.13 13.13 6.87
C GLN A 188 -15.21 13.76 7.75
N SER A 189 -15.02 15.00 8.21
CA SER A 189 -15.96 15.68 9.13
C SER A 189 -17.34 15.90 8.52
N SER A 190 -17.42 16.18 7.22
CA SER A 190 -18.68 16.34 6.48
C SER A 190 -19.39 15.01 6.19
N ARG A 191 -18.69 13.87 6.28
CA ARG A 191 -19.23 12.51 6.10
C ARG A 191 -19.28 11.65 7.39
N HIS A 192 -19.09 12.23 8.59
CA HIS A 192 -19.14 11.54 9.90
C HIS A 192 -20.49 10.85 10.27
N ARG A 193 -21.35 10.55 9.29
CA ARG A 193 -22.43 9.55 9.42
C ARG A 193 -22.01 8.12 9.05
N THR A 194 -20.82 7.87 8.49
CA THR A 194 -20.32 6.50 8.25
C THR A 194 -18.81 6.41 8.43
N SER A 195 -18.40 5.51 9.33
CA SER A 195 -17.06 5.23 9.87
C SER A 195 -15.91 5.12 8.85
N SER A 196 -14.73 5.68 9.18
CA SER A 196 -13.42 4.96 9.33
C SER A 196 -12.19 5.81 8.93
N THR A 197 -11.07 5.50 9.62
CA THR A 197 -9.73 6.09 9.57
C THR A 197 -8.98 5.85 8.23
N ILE A 198 -8.20 6.83 7.77
CA ILE A 198 -7.39 6.77 6.53
C ILE A 198 -6.16 5.87 6.72
N GLY A 199 -5.91 4.99 5.75
CA GLY A 199 -4.65 4.28 5.54
C GLY A 199 -4.32 4.24 4.05
N HIS A 200 -3.09 4.64 3.73
CA HIS A 200 -2.41 4.62 2.41
C HIS A 200 -3.04 5.39 1.24
N ILE A 201 -2.34 6.45 0.82
CA ILE A 201 -2.44 7.07 -0.49
C ILE A 201 -1.52 6.26 -1.42
N CYS A 202 -2.06 5.60 -2.45
CA CYS A 202 -1.25 5.15 -3.58
C CYS A 202 -0.90 6.37 -4.42
N SER A 203 0.40 6.65 -4.57
CA SER A 203 0.88 7.57 -5.61
C SER A 203 0.95 6.80 -6.92
N PHE A 204 0.34 7.36 -7.98
CA PHE A 204 0.58 6.96 -9.36
C PHE A 204 1.89 7.56 -9.87
#